data_AF-A0A2W1EEA5-F1
#
_entry.id   AF-A0A2W1EEA5-F1
#
_cell.length_a   1.000
_cell.length_b   1.000
_cell.length_c   1.000
_cell.angle_alpha   90.00
_cell.angle_beta   90.00
_cell.angle_gamma   90.00
#
_symmetry.space_group_name_H-M   'P 1'
#
loop_
_entity.id
_entity.type
_entity.pdbx_description
1 polymer ?
#
loop_
_entity_poly.entity_id
_entity_poly.type
_entity_poly.pdbx_seq_one_letter_code
_entity_poly.pdbx_strand_id
1 'polypeptide(L)'
;MPIPNPFTRKTIPYHRLSKESTEQESDHAGTNTSTANQDSDEQNVYLLAKNLHRPRRSRFKTTCTYTFISLFSLLTGLVVSQFFALEYDFDGYLGTPSPPPPTPTTQRYIQNVVWSENTTFAASPNAATEAAWKSLIPSGRGFIQHPVLAKDIKAIAVFHELHCLHGLRLSYFKISYALSKLQYQQERDPYTHTRDDHPHITGSSIQNLYPGSLLAEHSHGHEHIKHCFEYLRQALMCAADTNLEGTKMQEFGRADGDKGYVLGSDAWGTKRVCRDFEGVKTWAERWRGEDEGGIV
;
A
#
# COMPACT_ATOMS: atom_id res chain seq x y z
N MET A 1 -7.46 -48.72 8.63
CA MET A 1 -6.34 -48.17 9.42
C MET A 1 -6.15 -46.72 9.01
N PRO A 2 -6.24 -45.75 9.94
CA PRO A 2 -6.09 -44.33 9.60
C PRO A 2 -4.61 -43.96 9.45
N ILE A 3 -4.33 -43.11 8.46
CA ILE A 3 -3.00 -42.61 8.06
C ILE A 3 -2.56 -41.50 9.05
N PRO A 4 -1.31 -41.47 9.54
CA PRO A 4 -0.89 -40.51 10.55
C PRO A 4 -0.76 -39.08 9.99
N ASN A 5 -1.23 -38.09 10.76
CA ASN A 5 -1.16 -36.66 10.47
C ASN A 5 0.29 -36.12 10.68
N PRO A 6 0.90 -35.46 9.67
CA PRO A 6 2.30 -35.01 9.72
C PRO A 6 2.58 -33.80 10.62
N PHE A 7 1.59 -33.24 11.32
CA PHE A 7 1.75 -32.03 12.14
C PHE A 7 1.90 -32.26 13.65
N THR A 8 2.32 -33.44 14.11
CA THR A 8 2.61 -33.66 15.54
C THR A 8 4.00 -33.14 15.92
N ARG A 9 4.01 -32.02 16.65
CA ARG A 9 5.21 -31.38 17.22
C ARG A 9 5.83 -32.29 18.29
N LYS A 10 7.01 -32.87 18.04
CA LYS A 10 7.76 -33.62 19.08
C LYS A 10 8.43 -32.63 20.03
N THR A 11 7.89 -32.49 21.24
CA THR A 11 8.59 -31.86 22.37
C THR A 11 9.50 -32.90 23.02
N ILE A 12 10.82 -32.64 23.05
CA ILE A 12 11.78 -33.46 23.78
C ILE A 12 11.89 -32.90 25.22
N PRO A 13 11.66 -33.70 26.27
CA PRO A 13 11.76 -33.23 27.65
C PRO A 13 13.20 -32.92 28.08
N TYR A 14 13.38 -31.86 28.85
CA TYR A 14 14.68 -31.32 29.31
C TYR A 14 15.55 -32.34 30.08
N HIS A 15 14.95 -33.36 30.71
CA HIS A 15 15.67 -34.37 31.49
C HIS A 15 16.51 -35.35 30.63
N ARG A 16 16.40 -35.30 29.30
CA ARG A 16 17.22 -36.13 28.39
C ARG A 16 18.53 -35.45 27.97
N LEU A 17 18.72 -34.17 28.26
CA LEU A 17 19.96 -33.42 27.93
C LEU A 17 21.00 -33.46 29.06
N SER A 18 20.65 -33.93 30.26
CA SER A 18 21.55 -33.92 31.43
C SER A 18 22.18 -35.28 31.78
N LYS A 19 21.93 -36.33 30.98
CA LYS A 19 22.56 -37.64 31.16
C LYS A 19 23.79 -37.87 30.26
N GLU A 20 24.00 -37.02 29.26
CA GLU A 20 25.14 -37.16 28.35
C GLU A 20 26.43 -36.52 28.92
N SER A 21 26.35 -35.76 30.03
CA SER A 21 27.46 -34.95 30.55
C SER A 21 28.09 -35.46 31.86
N THR A 22 27.67 -36.61 32.39
CA THR A 22 28.08 -37.06 33.75
C THR A 22 28.53 -38.52 33.87
N GLU A 23 28.71 -39.25 32.77
CA GLU A 23 29.20 -40.65 32.82
C GLU A 23 30.67 -40.83 32.39
N GLN A 24 31.50 -39.77 32.43
CA GLN A 24 32.91 -39.90 32.05
C GLN A 24 33.90 -39.19 32.98
N GLU A 25 33.77 -39.36 34.30
CA GLU A 25 34.89 -39.18 35.25
C GLU A 25 34.59 -39.85 36.61
N SER A 26 35.61 -40.46 37.22
CA SER A 26 35.66 -41.22 38.51
C SER A 26 35.10 -42.66 38.48
N ASP A 27 35.76 -43.72 38.98
CA ASP A 27 37.03 -43.83 39.69
C ASP A 27 37.57 -45.27 39.67
N HIS A 28 38.89 -45.33 39.87
CA HIS A 28 39.74 -46.50 40.08
C HIS A 28 39.26 -47.50 41.14
N ALA A 29 39.36 -48.80 40.82
CA ALA A 29 39.90 -49.84 41.71
C ALA A 29 40.29 -51.09 40.91
N GLY A 30 41.58 -51.21 40.61
CA GLY A 30 42.21 -52.47 40.23
C GLY A 30 43.27 -52.82 41.26
N THR A 31 43.28 -54.08 41.72
CA THR A 31 44.42 -54.67 42.42
C THR A 31 44.82 -55.96 41.71
N ASN A 32 46.03 -55.90 41.13
CA ASN A 32 47.05 -56.95 40.86
C ASN A 32 46.63 -58.14 39.96
N THR A 33 47.41 -58.64 38.99
CA THR A 33 48.86 -58.58 38.74
C THR A 33 49.13 -59.06 37.31
N SER A 34 50.16 -58.47 36.68
CA SER A 34 51.11 -59.05 35.72
C SER A 34 50.68 -59.50 34.31
N THR A 35 51.44 -58.94 33.36
CA THR A 35 51.86 -59.48 32.04
C THR A 35 50.81 -59.68 30.94
N ALA A 36 50.65 -58.67 30.09
CA ALA A 36 50.48 -58.81 28.63
C ALA A 36 50.52 -57.44 27.92
N ASN A 37 51.64 -56.72 28.00
CA ASN A 37 51.90 -55.52 27.20
C ASN A 37 52.60 -55.93 25.91
N GLN A 38 51.88 -56.01 24.79
CA GLN A 38 52.44 -55.72 23.46
C GLN A 38 51.40 -55.73 22.32
N ASP A 39 50.21 -56.31 22.51
CA ASP A 39 49.25 -56.52 21.40
C ASP A 39 48.13 -55.45 21.32
N SER A 40 47.93 -54.65 22.37
CA SER A 40 46.87 -53.63 22.43
C SER A 40 47.22 -52.29 21.80
N ASP A 41 48.52 -51.98 21.67
CA ASP A 41 48.97 -50.71 21.09
C ASP A 41 48.85 -50.72 19.56
N GLU A 42 49.01 -51.87 18.92
CA GLU A 42 48.89 -52.00 17.46
C GLU A 42 47.43 -51.88 17.00
N GLN A 43 46.48 -52.37 17.80
CA GLN A 43 45.05 -52.29 17.51
C GLN A 43 44.51 -50.86 17.68
N ASN A 44 45.04 -50.08 18.62
CA ASN A 44 44.71 -48.67 18.79
C ASN A 44 45.24 -47.78 17.65
N VAL A 45 46.45 -48.07 17.13
CA VAL A 45 47.00 -47.37 15.96
C VAL A 45 46.18 -47.67 14.70
N TYR A 46 45.72 -48.91 14.52
CA TYR A 46 44.83 -49.29 13.42
C TYR A 46 43.45 -48.63 13.50
N LEU A 47 42.87 -48.51 14.69
CA LEU A 47 41.59 -47.82 14.90
C LEU A 47 41.72 -46.29 14.73
N LEU A 48 42.84 -45.70 15.16
CA LEU A 48 43.14 -44.28 14.93
C LEU A 48 43.33 -43.99 13.42
N ALA A 49 44.03 -44.86 12.70
CA ALA A 49 44.24 -44.75 11.25
C ALA A 49 42.93 -44.90 10.46
N LYS A 50 42.01 -45.75 10.91
CA LYS A 50 40.68 -45.94 10.30
C LYS A 50 39.79 -44.69 10.45
N ASN A 51 39.93 -43.94 11.54
CA ASN A 51 39.18 -42.71 11.79
C ASN A 51 39.74 -41.49 11.03
N LEU A 52 41.04 -41.50 10.68
CA LEU A 52 41.66 -40.46 9.85
C LEU A 52 41.34 -40.62 8.35
N HIS A 53 40.93 -41.82 7.92
CA HIS A 53 40.55 -42.12 6.55
C HIS A 53 39.04 -41.98 6.30
N ARG A 54 38.43 -40.86 6.73
CA ARG A 54 37.12 -40.46 6.18
C ARG A 54 37.36 -39.99 4.74
N PRO A 55 36.89 -40.72 3.71
CA PRO A 55 37.32 -40.44 2.35
C PRO A 55 36.86 -39.05 1.94
N ARG A 56 37.82 -38.19 1.56
CA ARG A 56 37.61 -36.86 0.95
C ARG A 56 36.59 -36.91 -0.20
N ARG A 57 36.49 -38.08 -0.85
CA ARG A 57 35.50 -38.46 -1.88
C ARG A 57 34.04 -38.43 -1.41
N SER A 58 33.76 -38.69 -0.13
CA SER A 58 32.41 -38.64 0.47
C SER A 58 31.96 -37.21 0.75
N ARG A 59 32.88 -36.35 1.23
CA ARG A 59 32.63 -34.91 1.40
C ARG A 59 32.38 -34.21 0.06
N PHE A 60 33.14 -34.56 -0.97
CA PHE A 60 32.92 -34.03 -2.32
C PHE A 60 31.57 -34.44 -2.91
N LYS A 61 31.16 -35.71 -2.73
CA LYS A 61 29.84 -36.19 -3.16
C LYS A 61 28.71 -35.48 -2.44
N THR A 62 28.82 -35.27 -1.13
CA THR A 62 27.81 -34.53 -0.35
C THR A 62 27.73 -33.07 -0.79
N THR A 63 28.85 -32.39 -1.00
CA THR A 63 28.87 -31.01 -1.53
C THR A 63 28.24 -30.93 -2.92
N CYS A 64 28.54 -31.87 -3.83
CA CYS A 64 27.90 -31.93 -5.15
C CYS A 64 26.39 -32.18 -5.06
N THR A 65 25.92 -33.03 -4.14
CA THR A 65 24.47 -33.26 -3.98
C THR A 65 23.75 -32.04 -3.42
N TYR A 66 24.33 -31.35 -2.42
CA TYR A 66 23.70 -30.15 -1.86
C TYR A 66 23.69 -28.97 -2.84
N THR A 67 24.75 -28.81 -3.63
CA THR A 67 24.80 -27.79 -4.70
C THR A 67 23.78 -28.10 -5.79
N PHE A 68 23.64 -29.37 -6.19
CA PHE A 68 22.61 -29.77 -7.16
C PHE A 68 21.19 -29.52 -6.63
N ILE A 69 20.90 -29.87 -5.38
CA ILE A 69 19.59 -29.60 -4.75
C ILE A 69 19.34 -28.10 -4.65
N SER A 70 20.34 -27.30 -4.27
CA SER A 70 20.22 -25.83 -4.20
C SER A 70 19.91 -25.22 -5.56
N LEU A 71 20.64 -25.63 -6.60
CA LEU A 71 20.42 -25.15 -7.97
C LEU A 71 19.06 -25.59 -8.52
N PHE A 72 18.63 -26.82 -8.23
CA PHE A 72 17.31 -27.31 -8.63
C PHE A 72 16.20 -26.54 -7.93
N SER A 73 16.34 -26.27 -6.62
CA SER A 73 15.38 -25.43 -5.86
C SER A 73 15.37 -23.97 -6.32
N LEU A 74 16.52 -23.41 -6.71
CA LEU A 74 16.59 -22.07 -7.31
C LEU A 74 15.88 -22.05 -8.67
N LEU A 75 16.12 -23.05 -9.52
CA LEU A 75 15.51 -23.16 -10.83
C LEU A 75 13.99 -23.33 -10.73
N THR A 76 13.51 -24.22 -9.85
CA THR A 76 12.08 -24.38 -9.60
C THR A 76 11.49 -23.13 -8.99
N GLY A 77 12.18 -22.46 -8.05
CA GLY A 77 11.78 -21.16 -7.51
C GLY A 77 11.63 -20.08 -8.58
N LEU A 78 12.56 -20.00 -9.55
CA LEU A 78 12.52 -19.05 -10.67
C LEU A 78 11.41 -19.38 -11.68
N VAL A 79 11.18 -20.66 -11.96
CA VAL A 79 10.09 -21.09 -12.85
C VAL A 79 8.74 -20.85 -12.17
N VAL A 80 8.62 -21.20 -10.90
CA VAL A 80 7.41 -20.98 -10.10
C VAL A 80 7.14 -19.49 -9.89
N SER A 81 8.17 -18.65 -9.71
CA SER A 81 7.99 -17.19 -9.66
C SER A 81 7.54 -16.60 -10.99
N GLN A 82 7.93 -17.18 -12.14
CA GLN A 82 7.35 -16.81 -13.44
C GLN A 82 5.86 -17.16 -13.55
N PHE A 83 5.41 -18.24 -12.89
CA PHE A 83 3.99 -18.60 -12.83
C PHE A 83 3.19 -17.81 -11.77
N PHE A 84 3.83 -17.37 -10.67
CA PHE A 84 3.20 -16.50 -9.67
C PHE A 84 3.34 -15.00 -9.97
N ALA A 85 4.14 -14.61 -10.98
CA ALA A 85 4.08 -13.31 -11.63
C ALA A 85 2.82 -13.14 -12.52
N LEU A 86 1.83 -14.03 -12.35
CA LEU A 86 0.45 -13.74 -12.70
C LEU A 86 -0.14 -12.83 -11.63
N GLU A 87 0.32 -11.57 -11.60
CA GLU A 87 -0.62 -10.47 -11.47
C GLU A 87 -1.64 -10.69 -12.59
N TYR A 88 -2.77 -11.30 -12.25
CA TYR A 88 -3.94 -11.33 -13.11
C TYR A 88 -4.55 -9.93 -13.08
N ASP A 89 -3.73 -8.95 -13.45
CA ASP A 89 -4.09 -7.56 -13.46
C ASP A 89 -4.68 -7.23 -14.81
N PHE A 90 -5.53 -6.22 -14.75
CA PHE A 90 -6.08 -5.48 -15.87
C PHE A 90 -5.05 -5.16 -16.99
N ASP A 91 -3.76 -5.21 -16.65
CA ASP A 91 -2.59 -5.24 -17.52
C ASP A 91 -2.59 -6.31 -18.64
N GLY A 92 -3.39 -7.36 -18.61
CA GLY A 92 -3.55 -8.21 -19.80
C GLY A 92 -4.24 -7.48 -20.97
N TYR A 93 -5.15 -6.55 -20.66
CA TYR A 93 -6.12 -5.97 -21.60
C TYR A 93 -5.81 -4.53 -22.04
N LEU A 94 -4.89 -3.84 -21.36
CA LEU A 94 -4.49 -2.47 -21.71
C LEU A 94 -3.54 -2.37 -22.93
N GLY A 95 -3.26 -3.46 -23.67
CA GLY A 95 -2.30 -3.44 -24.78
C GLY A 95 -2.52 -4.47 -25.90
N THR A 96 -2.73 -3.93 -27.11
CA THR A 96 -2.72 -4.51 -28.47
C THR A 96 -3.98 -5.22 -29.01
N PRO A 97 -4.33 -5.01 -30.30
CA PRO A 97 -5.38 -5.75 -30.97
C PRO A 97 -5.03 -7.24 -30.99
N SER A 98 -6.05 -8.08 -30.83
CA SER A 98 -5.92 -9.54 -30.87
C SER A 98 -5.11 -10.00 -32.10
N PRO A 99 -4.13 -10.91 -31.94
CA PRO A 99 -3.79 -11.66 -30.71
C PRO A 99 -2.69 -10.99 -29.86
N PRO A 100 -2.68 -11.24 -28.53
CA PRO A 100 -1.67 -10.68 -27.63
C PRO A 100 -0.26 -11.23 -27.94
N PRO A 101 0.80 -10.42 -27.74
CA PRO A 101 2.17 -10.88 -27.91
C PRO A 101 2.54 -12.00 -26.91
N PRO A 102 3.42 -12.94 -27.29
CA PRO A 102 3.78 -14.11 -26.49
C PRO A 102 4.59 -13.82 -25.22
N THR A 103 4.97 -12.55 -24.99
CA THR A 103 5.72 -12.11 -23.81
C THR A 103 4.99 -10.97 -23.12
N PRO A 104 4.84 -10.99 -21.78
CA PRO A 104 4.36 -9.85 -21.02
C PRO A 104 5.37 -8.71 -21.22
N THR A 105 5.00 -7.73 -22.04
CA THR A 105 5.81 -6.54 -22.25
C THR A 105 5.94 -5.80 -20.93
N THR A 106 7.14 -5.78 -20.36
CA THR A 106 7.61 -4.92 -19.24
C THR A 106 7.52 -3.41 -19.55
N GLN A 107 6.90 -3.04 -20.67
CA GLN A 107 6.89 -1.74 -21.31
C GLN A 107 5.70 -0.87 -20.88
N ARG A 108 5.02 -1.23 -19.79
CA ARG A 108 3.82 -0.51 -19.31
C ARG A 108 4.08 0.40 -18.12
N TYR A 109 5.18 0.19 -17.39
CA TYR A 109 5.59 1.10 -16.34
C TYR A 109 6.32 2.29 -16.94
N ILE A 110 5.75 3.48 -16.79
CA ILE A 110 6.44 4.73 -17.12
C ILE A 110 7.48 4.97 -16.04
N GLN A 111 8.75 4.86 -16.39
CA GLN A 111 9.87 5.04 -15.47
C GLN A 111 10.29 6.52 -15.42
N ASN A 112 10.86 6.93 -14.28
CA ASN A 112 11.47 8.26 -14.09
C ASN A 112 10.51 9.44 -14.38
N VAL A 113 9.24 9.32 -14.00
CA VAL A 113 8.28 10.43 -14.11
C VAL A 113 8.67 11.51 -13.11
N VAL A 114 9.03 12.69 -13.61
CA VAL A 114 9.28 13.87 -12.79
C VAL A 114 8.00 14.68 -12.68
N TRP A 115 7.55 14.96 -11.46
CA TRP A 115 6.37 15.78 -11.20
C TRP A 115 6.75 17.26 -11.22
N SER A 116 5.97 18.04 -11.96
CA SER A 116 6.06 19.49 -12.01
C SER A 116 4.68 20.07 -11.74
N GLU A 117 4.61 21.15 -10.97
CA GLU A 117 3.34 21.81 -10.71
C GLU A 117 2.72 22.33 -12.01
N ASN A 118 1.49 21.91 -12.30
CA ASN A 118 0.67 22.51 -13.33
C ASN A 118 -0.44 23.36 -12.70
N THR A 119 -0.20 24.67 -12.67
CA THR A 119 -1.11 25.63 -12.05
C THR A 119 -2.51 25.64 -12.68
N THR A 120 -2.68 25.15 -13.91
CA THR A 120 -3.99 25.03 -14.56
C THR A 120 -4.94 24.13 -13.78
N PHE A 121 -4.43 23.03 -13.21
CA PHE A 121 -5.26 22.09 -12.45
C PHE A 121 -5.50 22.56 -11.01
N ALA A 122 -4.62 23.42 -10.48
CA ALA A 122 -4.70 24.03 -9.17
C ALA A 122 -5.55 25.32 -9.12
N ALA A 123 -5.68 26.03 -10.25
CA ALA A 123 -6.31 27.35 -10.32
C ALA A 123 -7.83 27.31 -10.14
N SER A 124 -8.41 28.49 -9.91
CA SER A 124 -9.86 28.70 -9.79
C SER A 124 -10.64 28.21 -11.03
N PRO A 125 -11.92 27.79 -10.87
CA PRO A 125 -12.75 27.33 -11.98
C PRO A 125 -12.95 28.43 -13.03
N ASN A 126 -12.58 28.11 -14.27
CA ASN A 126 -12.84 28.91 -15.46
C ASN A 126 -12.87 27.97 -16.68
N ALA A 127 -13.23 28.48 -17.86
CA ALA A 127 -13.38 27.64 -19.04
C ALA A 127 -12.13 26.79 -19.37
N ALA A 128 -10.93 27.34 -19.19
CA ALA A 128 -9.68 26.63 -19.47
C ALA A 128 -9.38 25.54 -18.42
N THR A 129 -9.57 25.84 -17.12
CA THR A 129 -9.31 24.87 -16.05
C THR A 129 -10.32 23.73 -16.08
N GLU A 130 -11.59 24.01 -16.37
CA GLU A 130 -12.61 23.00 -16.54
C GLU A 130 -12.37 22.12 -17.78
N ALA A 131 -11.90 22.71 -18.89
CA ALA A 131 -11.49 21.95 -20.07
C ALA A 131 -10.29 21.03 -19.76
N ALA A 132 -9.31 21.51 -19.00
CA ALA A 132 -8.16 20.71 -18.59
C ALA A 132 -8.59 19.51 -17.74
N TRP A 133 -9.42 19.71 -16.70
CA TRP A 133 -9.95 18.62 -15.88
C TRP A 133 -10.78 17.62 -16.69
N LYS A 134 -11.62 18.11 -17.61
CA LYS A 134 -12.39 17.26 -18.52
C LYS A 134 -11.50 16.39 -19.41
N SER A 135 -10.34 16.89 -19.83
CA SER A 135 -9.42 16.16 -20.72
C SER A 135 -8.80 14.91 -20.07
N LEU A 136 -8.77 14.83 -18.73
CA LEU A 136 -8.25 13.67 -18.00
C LEU A 136 -9.19 12.47 -18.03
N ILE A 137 -10.49 12.73 -18.23
CA ILE A 137 -11.53 11.72 -18.16
C ILE A 137 -11.79 11.19 -19.57
N PRO A 138 -11.68 9.87 -19.80
CA PRO A 138 -11.85 9.31 -21.13
C PRO A 138 -13.31 9.39 -21.59
N SER A 139 -13.51 9.17 -22.89
CA SER A 139 -14.85 8.90 -23.41
C SER A 139 -15.48 7.73 -22.67
N GLY A 140 -16.78 7.83 -22.34
CA GLY A 140 -17.44 6.87 -21.46
C GLY A 140 -17.20 7.10 -19.96
N ARG A 141 -16.44 8.14 -19.59
CA ARG A 141 -16.22 8.58 -18.19
C ARG A 141 -15.52 7.58 -17.27
N GLY A 142 -14.85 6.58 -17.85
CA GLY A 142 -14.19 5.51 -17.08
C GLY A 142 -15.11 4.36 -16.68
N PHE A 143 -16.36 4.34 -17.16
CA PHE A 143 -17.23 3.18 -17.05
C PHE A 143 -16.94 2.22 -18.20
N ILE A 144 -16.74 0.94 -17.86
CA ILE A 144 -16.44 -0.12 -18.81
C ILE A 144 -17.42 -1.27 -18.69
N GLN A 145 -17.58 -2.00 -19.78
CA GLN A 145 -18.18 -3.33 -19.80
C GLN A 145 -17.24 -4.24 -20.61
N HIS A 146 -16.87 -5.38 -20.05
CA HIS A 146 -15.90 -6.28 -20.66
C HIS A 146 -16.34 -7.74 -20.48
N PRO A 147 -16.42 -8.55 -21.55
CA PRO A 147 -17.05 -9.88 -21.52
C PRO A 147 -16.47 -10.85 -20.48
N VAL A 148 -15.19 -10.68 -20.13
CA VAL A 148 -14.49 -11.56 -19.17
C VAL A 148 -14.29 -10.88 -17.81
N LEU A 149 -13.98 -9.58 -17.79
CA LEU A 149 -13.54 -8.88 -16.58
C LEU A 149 -14.69 -8.16 -15.86
N ALA A 150 -15.69 -7.73 -16.61
CA ALA A 150 -16.79 -6.90 -16.13
C ALA A 150 -18.05 -7.19 -16.96
N LYS A 151 -18.74 -8.30 -16.62
CA LYS A 151 -19.99 -8.69 -17.29
C LYS A 151 -21.05 -7.58 -17.20
N ASP A 152 -21.13 -6.96 -16.04
CA ASP A 152 -21.90 -5.75 -15.78
C ASP A 152 -21.01 -4.51 -15.89
N ILE A 153 -21.62 -3.33 -16.05
CA ILE A 153 -20.88 -2.07 -16.10
C ILE A 153 -20.15 -1.84 -14.77
N LYS A 154 -18.84 -1.62 -14.86
CA LYS A 154 -17.95 -1.27 -13.74
C LYS A 154 -17.29 0.07 -14.00
N ALA A 155 -16.92 0.78 -12.93
CA ALA A 155 -16.04 1.95 -13.05
C ALA A 155 -14.59 1.51 -12.81
N ILE A 156 -13.64 2.09 -13.53
CA ILE A 156 -12.22 1.96 -13.19
C ILE A 156 -11.90 3.02 -12.11
N ALA A 157 -11.29 2.59 -11.01
CA ALA A 157 -11.11 3.38 -9.80
C ALA A 157 -10.43 4.74 -10.07
N VAL A 158 -9.33 4.80 -10.82
CA VAL A 158 -8.59 6.06 -11.09
C VAL A 158 -9.49 7.17 -11.66
N PHE A 159 -10.46 6.84 -12.53
CA PHE A 159 -11.33 7.86 -13.12
C PHE A 159 -12.41 8.31 -12.14
N HIS A 160 -12.86 7.42 -11.25
CA HIS A 160 -13.76 7.80 -10.16
C HIS A 160 -13.02 8.66 -9.11
N GLU A 161 -11.77 8.32 -8.77
CA GLU A 161 -10.92 9.11 -7.88
C GLU A 161 -10.68 10.53 -8.41
N LEU A 162 -10.34 10.66 -9.70
CA LEU A 162 -10.18 11.96 -10.36
C LEU A 162 -11.49 12.76 -10.40
N HIS A 163 -12.63 12.09 -10.63
CA HIS A 163 -13.95 12.72 -10.59
C HIS A 163 -14.27 13.28 -9.19
N CYS A 164 -14.01 12.50 -8.14
CA CYS A 164 -14.20 12.92 -6.75
C CYS A 164 -13.27 14.07 -6.38
N LEU A 165 -11.99 14.00 -6.76
CA LEU A 165 -11.02 15.08 -6.51
C LEU A 165 -11.46 16.39 -7.17
N HIS A 166 -11.96 16.33 -8.41
CA HIS A 166 -12.54 17.49 -9.09
C HIS A 166 -13.78 18.04 -8.36
N GLY A 167 -14.65 17.18 -7.85
CA GLY A 167 -15.82 17.58 -7.04
C GLY A 167 -15.42 18.29 -5.74
N LEU A 168 -14.38 17.82 -5.05
CA LEU A 168 -13.81 18.48 -3.88
C LEU A 168 -13.25 19.86 -4.23
N ARG A 169 -12.50 19.97 -5.34
CA ARG A 169 -11.99 21.24 -5.86
C ARG A 169 -13.13 22.24 -6.11
N LEU A 170 -14.18 21.82 -6.82
CA LEU A 170 -15.31 22.71 -7.10
C LEU A 170 -16.03 23.16 -5.83
N SER A 171 -16.18 22.27 -4.85
CA SER A 171 -16.83 22.59 -3.57
C SER A 171 -16.02 23.61 -2.78
N TYR A 172 -14.70 23.45 -2.71
CA TYR A 172 -13.79 24.42 -2.10
C TYR A 172 -13.97 25.81 -2.70
N PHE A 173 -13.87 25.96 -4.03
CA PHE A 173 -13.98 27.28 -4.67
C PHE A 173 -15.38 27.90 -4.54
N LYS A 174 -16.45 27.09 -4.54
CA LYS A 174 -17.81 27.58 -4.29
C LYS A 174 -17.95 28.14 -2.88
N ILE A 175 -17.42 27.44 -1.88
CA ILE A 175 -17.47 27.87 -0.48
C ILE A 175 -16.61 29.11 -0.28
N SER A 176 -15.37 29.13 -0.77
CA SER A 176 -14.50 30.31 -0.69
C SER A 176 -15.16 31.55 -1.30
N TYR A 177 -15.78 31.42 -2.48
CA TYR A 177 -16.49 32.52 -3.10
C TYR A 177 -17.70 32.99 -2.27
N ALA A 178 -18.50 32.06 -1.74
CA ALA A 178 -19.65 32.40 -0.90
C ALA A 178 -19.22 33.14 0.37
N LEU A 179 -18.16 32.67 1.02
CA LEU A 179 -17.58 33.31 2.22
C LEU A 179 -17.06 34.71 1.93
N SER A 180 -16.29 34.90 0.85
CA SER A 180 -15.82 36.24 0.45
C SER A 180 -16.96 37.21 0.17
N LYS A 181 -18.07 36.72 -0.41
CA LYS A 181 -19.26 37.55 -0.65
C LYS A 181 -19.95 37.96 0.64
N LEU A 182 -20.05 37.06 1.62
CA LEU A 182 -20.63 37.36 2.93
C LEU A 182 -19.77 38.38 3.70
N GLN A 183 -18.45 38.24 3.66
CA GLN A 183 -17.53 39.21 4.26
C GLN A 183 -17.70 40.60 3.64
N TYR A 184 -17.73 40.68 2.31
CA TYR A 184 -17.95 41.94 1.60
C TYR A 184 -19.28 42.61 1.98
N GLN A 185 -20.34 41.82 2.19
CA GLN A 185 -21.63 42.34 2.64
C GLN A 185 -21.58 42.86 4.08
N GLN A 186 -20.86 42.17 4.96
CA GLN A 186 -20.69 42.56 6.37
C GLN A 186 -19.87 43.86 6.50
N GLU A 187 -18.77 44.00 5.76
CA GLU A 187 -17.94 45.22 5.76
C GLU A 187 -18.68 46.47 5.23
N ARG A 188 -19.75 46.24 4.45
CA ARG A 188 -20.54 47.32 3.82
C ARG A 188 -21.83 47.63 4.59
N ASP A 189 -22.13 46.90 5.67
CA ASP A 189 -23.29 47.17 6.50
C ASP A 189 -23.09 48.49 7.26
N PRO A 190 -23.83 49.56 6.92
CA PRO A 190 -23.67 50.88 7.53
C PRO A 190 -23.96 50.92 9.04
N TYR A 191 -24.52 49.84 9.59
CA TYR A 191 -24.96 49.77 10.99
C TYR A 191 -23.94 49.14 11.94
N THR A 192 -22.78 48.70 11.44
CA THR A 192 -21.75 48.02 12.25
C THR A 192 -20.75 48.97 12.92
N HIS A 193 -20.81 50.28 12.62
CA HIS A 193 -20.15 51.30 13.43
C HIS A 193 -21.06 51.68 14.61
N THR A 194 -20.64 51.25 15.81
CA THR A 194 -21.09 51.67 17.15
C THR A 194 -22.11 52.81 17.18
N ARG A 195 -23.39 52.45 17.35
CA ARG A 195 -24.38 53.37 17.93
C ARG A 195 -24.11 53.48 19.43
N ASP A 196 -23.26 54.42 19.80
CA ASP A 196 -23.07 54.84 21.21
C ASP A 196 -24.23 55.71 21.73
N ASP A 197 -25.32 55.86 20.96
CA ASP A 197 -26.39 56.81 21.28
C ASP A 197 -27.43 56.30 22.32
N HIS A 198 -27.43 55.02 22.72
CA HIS A 198 -28.44 54.47 23.64
C HIS A 198 -27.84 53.58 24.76
N PRO A 199 -27.65 54.11 25.99
CA PRO A 199 -27.00 53.40 27.12
C PRO A 199 -27.78 52.21 27.71
N HIS A 200 -28.97 51.89 27.19
CA HIS A 200 -29.88 50.92 27.82
C HIS A 200 -30.41 49.83 26.88
N ILE A 201 -29.94 49.78 25.64
CA ILE A 201 -30.20 48.63 24.78
C ILE A 201 -28.86 47.92 24.63
N THR A 202 -28.65 46.89 25.45
CA THR A 202 -27.61 45.89 25.21
C THR A 202 -27.97 45.18 23.91
N GLY A 203 -27.57 45.78 22.79
CA GLY A 203 -27.66 45.20 21.47
C GLY A 203 -26.82 43.93 21.46
N SER A 204 -27.47 42.81 21.75
CA SER A 204 -26.91 41.48 21.58
C SER A 204 -26.78 41.19 20.08
N SER A 205 -25.90 41.93 19.41
CA SER A 205 -25.26 41.42 18.21
C SER A 205 -24.30 40.35 18.70
N ILE A 206 -24.79 39.13 18.88
CA ILE A 206 -23.91 37.97 18.90
C ILE A 206 -23.30 37.92 17.49
N GLN A 207 -22.20 38.64 17.31
CA GLN A 207 -21.28 38.36 16.23
C GLN A 207 -20.91 36.91 16.43
N ASN A 208 -21.39 36.04 15.54
CA ASN A 208 -20.90 34.68 15.50
C ASN A 208 -19.37 34.81 15.32
N LEU A 209 -18.62 34.45 16.35
CA LEU A 209 -17.16 34.55 16.35
C LEU A 209 -16.54 33.54 15.36
N TYR A 210 -17.31 32.49 15.03
CA TYR A 210 -16.90 31.36 14.21
C TYR A 210 -16.64 31.69 12.73
N PRO A 211 -17.51 32.45 12.01
CA PRO A 211 -17.18 32.94 10.67
C PRO A 211 -15.98 33.89 10.65
N GLY A 212 -15.83 34.77 11.65
CA GLY A 212 -14.73 35.73 11.73
C GLY A 212 -13.37 35.05 11.91
N SER A 213 -13.30 34.02 12.76
CA SER A 213 -12.08 33.21 12.94
C SER A 213 -11.77 32.36 11.71
N LEU A 214 -12.79 31.82 11.02
CA LEU A 214 -12.58 31.12 9.75
C LEU A 214 -11.90 32.05 8.74
N LEU A 215 -12.42 33.26 8.55
CA LEU A 215 -11.98 34.20 7.52
C LEU A 215 -10.54 34.74 7.76
N ALA A 216 -10.10 34.88 9.01
CA ALA A 216 -8.75 35.37 9.35
C ALA A 216 -7.62 34.36 8.99
N GLU A 217 -7.93 33.06 8.99
CA GLU A 217 -6.97 31.98 8.70
C GLU A 217 -6.71 31.81 7.17
N HIS A 218 -7.54 32.40 6.31
CA HIS A 218 -7.65 32.00 4.89
C HIS A 218 -6.52 32.47 3.96
N SER A 219 -5.62 33.36 4.40
CA SER A 219 -4.58 33.91 3.53
C SER A 219 -3.48 32.89 3.21
N HIS A 220 -3.11 32.02 4.15
CA HIS A 220 -2.11 30.97 3.92
C HIS A 220 -2.74 29.65 3.45
N GLY A 221 -4.00 29.38 3.77
CA GLY A 221 -4.69 28.18 3.31
C GLY A 221 -4.97 28.13 1.80
N HIS A 222 -5.13 29.29 1.14
CA HIS A 222 -5.51 29.32 -0.28
C HIS A 222 -4.43 28.82 -1.23
N GLU A 223 -3.16 29.16 -1.01
CA GLU A 223 -2.08 28.67 -1.88
C GLU A 223 -1.78 27.19 -1.61
N HIS A 224 -1.87 26.75 -0.35
CA HIS A 224 -1.68 25.34 0.02
C HIS A 224 -2.72 24.42 -0.63
N ILE A 225 -4.00 24.75 -0.47
CA ILE A 225 -5.09 23.91 -1.00
C ILE A 225 -5.05 23.81 -2.53
N LYS A 226 -4.67 24.88 -3.23
CA LYS A 226 -4.55 24.88 -4.69
C LYS A 226 -3.54 23.84 -5.17
N HIS A 227 -2.30 23.90 -4.70
CA HIS A 227 -1.29 22.93 -5.14
C HIS A 227 -1.55 21.52 -4.60
N CYS A 228 -2.25 21.37 -3.46
CA CYS A 228 -2.70 20.06 -2.97
C CYS A 228 -3.57 19.32 -3.99
N PHE A 229 -4.50 20.01 -4.66
CA PHE A 229 -5.30 19.39 -5.72
C PHE A 229 -4.43 18.89 -6.88
N GLU A 230 -3.37 19.62 -7.22
CA GLU A 230 -2.43 19.24 -8.27
C GLU A 230 -1.54 18.06 -7.85
N TYR A 231 -1.03 18.08 -6.61
CA TYR A 231 -0.28 16.97 -6.02
C TYR A 231 -1.11 15.68 -6.00
N LEU A 232 -2.34 15.75 -5.47
CA LEU A 232 -3.24 14.59 -5.41
C LEU A 232 -3.58 14.08 -6.81
N ARG A 233 -3.85 14.97 -7.78
CA ARG A 233 -4.10 14.58 -9.16
C ARG A 233 -2.92 13.81 -9.75
N GLN A 234 -1.70 14.30 -9.57
CA GLN A 234 -0.48 13.63 -10.06
C GLN A 234 -0.27 12.28 -9.36
N ALA A 235 -0.49 12.20 -8.04
CA ALA A 235 -0.41 10.95 -7.30
C ALA A 235 -1.43 9.91 -7.80
N LEU A 236 -2.69 10.31 -8.01
CA LEU A 236 -3.73 9.44 -8.56
C LEU A 236 -3.40 8.96 -9.97
N MET A 237 -2.89 9.82 -10.84
CA MET A 237 -2.50 9.45 -12.20
C MET A 237 -1.23 8.59 -12.24
N CYS A 238 -0.31 8.78 -11.29
CA CYS A 238 0.91 8.00 -11.20
C CYS A 238 0.66 6.60 -10.63
N ALA A 239 -0.23 6.49 -9.64
CA ALA A 239 -0.63 5.20 -9.08
C ALA A 239 -1.62 4.47 -10.01
N ALA A 240 -2.47 5.23 -10.71
CA ALA A 240 -3.48 4.79 -11.67
C ALA A 240 -4.22 3.53 -11.21
N ASP A 241 -4.99 3.62 -10.13
CA ASP A 241 -5.74 2.46 -9.60
C ASP A 241 -6.66 1.86 -10.69
N THR A 242 -6.31 0.65 -11.14
CA THR A 242 -7.01 -0.13 -12.17
C THR A 242 -8.10 -1.03 -11.62
N ASN A 243 -8.38 -0.98 -10.31
CA ASN A 243 -9.43 -1.78 -9.70
C ASN A 243 -10.81 -1.47 -10.30
N LEU A 244 -11.65 -2.51 -10.39
CA LEU A 244 -13.00 -2.41 -10.92
C LEU A 244 -14.03 -2.25 -9.81
N GLU A 245 -14.72 -1.12 -9.85
CA GLU A 245 -15.72 -0.73 -8.86
C GLU A 245 -17.14 -1.07 -9.32
N GLY A 246 -18.00 -1.42 -8.37
CA GLY A 246 -19.44 -1.56 -8.61
C GLY A 246 -20.05 -0.23 -9.07
N THR A 247 -21.18 -0.29 -9.77
CA THR A 247 -21.91 0.90 -10.20
C THR A 247 -23.33 0.87 -9.64
N LYS A 248 -23.89 2.06 -9.41
CA LYS A 248 -25.27 2.24 -8.94
C LYS A 248 -25.93 3.39 -9.67
N MET A 249 -27.24 3.29 -9.88
CA MET A 249 -28.03 4.44 -10.28
C MET A 249 -28.17 5.36 -9.07
N GLN A 250 -27.58 6.54 -9.15
CA GLN A 250 -27.75 7.57 -8.14
C GLN A 250 -28.87 8.50 -8.56
N GLU A 251 -29.86 8.63 -7.69
CA GLU A 251 -30.96 9.58 -7.85
C GLU A 251 -30.48 10.98 -7.43
N PHE A 252 -30.82 12.00 -8.22
CA PHE A 252 -30.60 13.39 -7.86
C PHE A 252 -31.83 14.23 -8.16
N GLY A 253 -32.09 15.23 -7.32
CA GLY A 253 -33.16 16.19 -7.55
C GLY A 253 -32.80 17.14 -8.68
N ARG A 254 -33.70 17.31 -9.64
CA ARG A 254 -33.59 18.32 -10.70
C ARG A 254 -34.26 19.62 -10.25
N ALA A 255 -33.86 20.73 -10.88
CA ALA A 255 -34.39 22.06 -10.55
C ALA A 255 -35.89 22.23 -10.88
N ASP A 256 -36.43 21.38 -11.74
CA ASP A 256 -37.85 21.30 -12.12
C ASP A 256 -38.71 20.52 -11.09
N GLY A 257 -38.08 19.96 -10.05
CA GLY A 257 -38.75 19.15 -9.02
C GLY A 257 -38.80 17.65 -9.32
N ASP A 258 -38.39 17.23 -10.52
CA ASP A 258 -38.34 15.83 -10.91
C ASP A 258 -37.05 15.13 -10.44
N LYS A 259 -37.08 13.79 -10.46
CA LYS A 259 -35.94 12.95 -10.15
C LYS A 259 -35.15 12.64 -11.42
N GLY A 260 -33.86 12.93 -11.40
CA GLY A 260 -32.90 12.46 -12.39
C GLY A 260 -32.15 11.22 -11.88
N TYR A 261 -31.69 10.38 -12.80
CA TYR A 261 -30.81 9.26 -12.49
C TYR A 261 -29.49 9.41 -13.24
N VAL A 262 -28.39 9.14 -12.55
CA VAL A 262 -27.05 9.10 -13.14
C VAL A 262 -26.34 7.82 -12.72
N LEU A 263 -25.61 7.20 -13.65
CA LEU A 263 -24.72 6.10 -13.30
C LEU A 263 -23.57 6.66 -12.46
N GLY A 264 -23.48 6.23 -11.21
CA GLY A 264 -22.38 6.52 -10.29
C GLY A 264 -21.60 5.25 -9.96
N SER A 265 -20.38 5.43 -9.46
CA SER A 265 -19.62 4.33 -8.85
C SER A 265 -20.04 4.14 -7.40
N ASP A 266 -20.10 2.89 -6.94
CA ASP A 266 -20.38 2.53 -5.55
C ASP A 266 -19.10 2.27 -4.74
N ALA A 267 -17.96 2.00 -5.38
CA ALA A 267 -16.62 1.73 -4.79
C ALA A 267 -16.51 0.62 -3.69
N TRP A 268 -17.52 0.43 -2.86
CA TRP A 268 -17.59 -0.46 -1.71
C TRP A 268 -17.81 -1.92 -2.11
N GLY A 269 -17.41 -2.84 -1.22
CA GLY A 269 -17.61 -4.28 -1.40
C GLY A 269 -16.78 -4.91 -2.53
N THR A 270 -15.85 -4.17 -3.11
CA THR A 270 -14.94 -4.65 -4.16
C THR A 270 -13.59 -5.06 -3.57
N LYS A 271 -13.02 -6.16 -4.08
CA LYS A 271 -11.66 -6.58 -3.68
C LYS A 271 -10.66 -5.62 -4.32
N ARG A 272 -9.63 -5.26 -3.55
CA ARG A 272 -8.54 -4.37 -3.97
C ARG A 272 -7.20 -5.06 -3.71
N VAL A 273 -6.20 -4.72 -4.52
CA VAL A 273 -4.79 -4.99 -4.22
C VAL A 273 -4.19 -3.69 -3.69
N CYS A 274 -3.69 -3.72 -2.45
CA CYS A 274 -3.19 -2.54 -1.75
C CYS A 274 -1.72 -2.72 -1.36
N ARG A 275 -1.01 -1.60 -1.20
CA ARG A 275 0.27 -1.59 -0.48
C ARG A 275 0.04 -1.81 1.02
N ASP A 276 0.99 -2.46 1.68
CA ASP A 276 0.95 -2.64 3.12
C ASP A 276 1.17 -1.30 3.84
N PHE A 277 0.06 -0.65 4.18
CA PHE A 277 0.08 0.66 4.83
C PHE A 277 0.77 0.61 6.20
N GLU A 278 0.50 -0.41 7.01
CA GLU A 278 1.12 -0.55 8.34
C GLU A 278 2.62 -0.84 8.23
N GLY A 279 3.02 -1.63 7.23
CA GLY A 279 4.44 -1.83 6.92
C GLY A 279 5.14 -0.53 6.55
N VAL A 280 4.53 0.29 5.68
CA VAL A 280 5.07 1.61 5.30
C VAL A 280 5.14 2.55 6.51
N LYS A 281 4.06 2.61 7.30
CA LYS A 281 3.99 3.43 8.50
C LYS A 281 5.07 3.04 9.51
N THR A 282 5.19 1.75 9.83
CA THR A 282 6.21 1.23 10.75
C THR A 282 7.62 1.55 10.26
N TRP A 283 7.86 1.44 8.94
CA TRP A 283 9.13 1.82 8.35
C TRP A 283 9.40 3.32 8.49
N ALA A 284 8.40 4.17 8.23
CA ALA A 284 8.53 5.62 8.37
C ALA A 284 8.80 6.03 9.83
N GLU A 285 8.11 5.45 10.80
CA GLU A 285 8.32 5.70 12.23
C GLU A 285 9.74 5.31 12.69
N ARG A 286 10.28 4.19 12.17
CA ARG A 286 11.65 3.75 12.45
C ARG A 286 12.70 4.76 11.97
N TRP A 287 12.43 5.43 10.85
CA TRP A 287 13.35 6.34 10.17
C TRP A 287 12.90 7.81 10.23
N ARG A 288 12.03 8.16 11.19
CA ARG A 288 11.49 9.52 11.34
C ARG A 288 12.61 10.53 11.59
N GLY A 289 12.46 11.73 11.04
CA GLY A 289 13.41 12.83 11.24
C GLY A 289 13.19 13.60 12.55
N GLU A 290 11.97 13.53 13.09
CA GLU A 290 11.55 14.19 14.32
C GLU A 290 10.49 13.36 15.07
N ASP A 291 10.22 13.72 16.32
CA ASP A 291 9.28 13.01 17.20
C ASP A 291 7.87 13.64 17.21
N GLU A 292 7.63 14.67 16.39
CA GLU A 292 6.29 15.23 16.20
C GLU A 292 5.40 14.22 15.45
N GLY A 293 4.11 14.20 15.82
CA GLY A 293 3.13 13.30 15.22
C GLY A 293 1.78 13.97 15.06
N GLY A 294 0.96 13.45 14.14
CA GLY A 294 -0.36 13.98 13.82
C GLY A 294 -0.46 14.57 12.42
N ILE A 295 -1.65 15.10 12.10
CA ILE A 295 -1.90 15.89 10.89
C ILE A 295 -1.74 17.35 11.29
N VAL A 296 -0.80 18.05 10.65
CA VAL A 296 -0.50 19.49 10.86
C VAL A 296 -1.50 20.35 10.09
#